data_AF-A0A951G2H9-F1
#
_entry.id   AF-A0A951G2H9-F1
#
_cell.length_a   1.000
_cell.length_b   1.000
_cell.length_c   1.000
_cell.angle_alpha   90.00
_cell.angle_beta   90.00
_cell.angle_gamma   90.00
#
_symmetry.space_group_name_H-M   'P 1'
#
loop_
_entity.id
_entity.type
_entity.pdbx_description
1 polymer ?
#
loop_
_entity_poly.entity_id
_entity_poly.type
_entity_poly.pdbx_seq_one_letter_code
_entity_poly.pdbx_strand_id
1 'polypeptide(L)'
;MRQLANHGVKRADRIGVAAALILAIALVGAPATMASVTKSTNWAGYAIHRSGVSFRSVSAAWTQPHATCVAGGRSFSAVWVGLGGYKPTSRALEQVGTEVDCDAHGKVLSSAWFELVPAPSRTFSLPVRPGDAMHAEVTVTGHRVVVELDNLTKHRSFRETTDAGLIDISSAEWIVEAPSECINSISCQALPLTDFGSVTFASAAAASSTGRAGTITDGHWGRTKIKLTPGAQRLTVAQTTNDTAGTAAPSPLRSGGSVFEVTYATATIQPAQSSVRRQSRLRAAYLRH
;
A
#
# COMPACT_ATOMS: atom_id res chain seq x y z
N MET A 1 -58.94 41.80 -73.67
CA MET A 1 -59.81 40.76 -73.07
C MET A 1 -58.95 39.63 -72.53
N ARG A 2 -59.57 38.65 -71.84
CA ARG A 2 -59.05 37.34 -71.36
C ARG A 2 -57.95 36.73 -72.27
N GLN A 3 -56.98 35.94 -71.79
CA GLN A 3 -56.79 35.22 -70.50
C GLN A 3 -55.24 35.09 -70.22
N LEU A 4 -54.61 34.20 -69.44
CA LEU A 4 -55.04 32.93 -68.80
C LEU A 4 -54.50 32.72 -67.35
N ALA A 5 -53.50 31.86 -67.11
CA ALA A 5 -53.12 31.29 -65.81
C ALA A 5 -51.61 31.41 -65.46
N ASN A 6 -51.29 31.19 -64.18
CA ASN A 6 -49.95 31.21 -63.58
C ASN A 6 -49.57 29.80 -63.08
N HIS A 7 -48.34 29.33 -63.32
CA HIS A 7 -47.83 28.04 -62.84
C HIS A 7 -46.32 28.03 -62.54
N GLY A 8 -45.98 27.78 -61.27
CA GLY A 8 -44.84 26.99 -60.79
C GLY A 8 -43.41 27.31 -61.25
N VAL A 9 -42.60 27.89 -60.36
CA VAL A 9 -41.12 27.86 -60.43
C VAL A 9 -40.58 26.98 -59.29
N LYS A 10 -39.69 26.03 -59.61
CA LYS A 10 -38.98 25.20 -58.63
C LYS A 10 -37.60 25.80 -58.29
N ARG A 11 -37.04 25.40 -57.14
CA ARG A 11 -35.69 25.78 -56.71
C ARG A 11 -34.59 25.35 -57.69
N ALA A 12 -33.48 26.09 -57.64
CA ALA A 12 -32.14 25.54 -57.79
C ALA A 12 -31.30 26.04 -56.61
N ASP A 13 -30.58 25.16 -55.91
CA ASP A 13 -29.84 25.52 -54.70
C ASP A 13 -28.46 26.13 -55.02
N ARG A 14 -27.92 26.93 -54.10
CA ARG A 14 -26.52 27.39 -54.11
C ARG A 14 -25.81 26.94 -52.84
N ILE A 15 -24.81 26.07 -53.01
CA ILE A 15 -23.99 25.56 -51.90
C ILE A 15 -22.97 26.64 -51.51
N GLY A 16 -23.07 27.16 -50.28
CA GLY A 16 -22.06 28.01 -49.68
C GLY A 16 -21.09 27.17 -48.84
N VAL A 17 -19.79 27.22 -49.14
CA VAL A 17 -18.75 26.55 -48.34
C VAL A 17 -18.42 27.43 -47.13
N ALA A 18 -18.87 27.03 -45.95
CA ALA A 18 -18.49 27.65 -44.69
C ALA A 18 -17.23 26.97 -44.13
N ALA A 19 -16.13 27.72 -43.99
CA ALA A 19 -14.89 27.21 -43.41
C ALA A 19 -15.00 27.12 -41.87
N ALA A 20 -15.08 25.90 -41.33
CA ALA A 20 -15.11 25.66 -39.90
C ALA A 20 -13.68 25.73 -39.31
N LEU A 21 -13.38 26.81 -38.57
CA LEU A 21 -12.18 26.92 -37.75
C LEU A 21 -12.29 25.99 -36.54
N ILE A 22 -11.75 24.78 -36.66
CA ILE A 22 -11.60 23.85 -35.53
C ILE A 22 -10.48 24.37 -34.63
N LEU A 23 -10.86 25.15 -33.60
CA LEU A 23 -9.93 25.55 -32.55
C LEU A 23 -9.63 24.34 -31.66
N ALA A 24 -8.55 23.62 -31.99
CA ALA A 24 -8.05 22.51 -31.20
C ALA A 24 -7.52 23.01 -29.85
N ILE A 25 -8.39 23.13 -28.85
CA ILE A 25 -8.00 23.36 -27.47
C ILE A 25 -7.24 22.12 -27.00
N ALA A 26 -5.91 22.18 -27.06
CA ALA A 26 -5.07 21.19 -26.42
C ALA A 26 -5.30 21.25 -24.91
N LEU A 27 -5.99 20.24 -24.35
CA LEU A 27 -5.98 20.01 -22.91
C LEU A 27 -4.55 19.64 -22.52
N VAL A 28 -3.78 20.65 -22.12
CA VAL A 28 -2.50 20.46 -21.44
C VAL A 28 -2.82 19.82 -20.09
N GLY A 29 -2.86 18.49 -20.06
CA GLY A 29 -3.04 17.73 -18.84
C GLY A 29 -1.99 18.18 -17.83
N ALA A 30 -2.45 18.58 -16.63
CA ALA A 30 -1.55 19.06 -15.58
C ALA A 30 -0.42 18.04 -15.37
N PRO A 31 0.85 18.48 -15.29
CA PRO A 31 1.98 17.57 -15.25
C PRO A 31 1.81 16.59 -14.08
N ALA A 32 1.73 15.29 -14.41
CA ALA A 32 1.50 14.25 -13.43
C ALA A 32 2.63 14.29 -12.40
N THR A 33 2.33 14.83 -11.21
CA THR A 33 3.33 15.08 -10.17
C THR A 33 4.04 13.78 -9.81
N MET A 34 5.30 13.67 -10.23
CA MET A 34 6.08 12.46 -10.01
C MET A 34 6.14 12.16 -8.51
N ALA A 35 5.95 10.90 -8.17
CA ALA A 35 6.12 10.45 -6.79
C ALA A 35 7.56 10.73 -6.35
N SER A 36 7.74 11.34 -5.18
CA SER A 36 9.04 11.31 -4.51
C SER A 36 9.41 9.84 -4.25
N VAL A 37 10.71 9.52 -4.23
CA VAL A 37 11.16 8.15 -3.94
C VAL A 37 11.93 8.14 -2.64
N THR A 38 11.48 7.33 -1.68
CA THR A 38 12.20 7.08 -0.43
C THR A 38 12.56 5.60 -0.28
N LYS A 39 13.44 5.33 0.67
CA LYS A 39 13.82 3.99 1.12
C LYS A 39 13.29 3.78 2.53
N SER A 40 12.75 2.59 2.80
CA SER A 40 12.45 2.08 4.14
C SER A 40 13.21 0.78 4.37
N THR A 41 13.44 0.43 5.63
CA THR A 41 14.04 -0.86 6.02
C THR A 41 13.03 -2.01 6.07
N ASN A 42 11.73 -1.69 6.20
CA ASN A 42 10.63 -2.64 6.37
C ASN A 42 9.47 -2.45 5.37
N TRP A 43 9.27 -1.27 4.74
CA TRP A 43 8.09 -1.00 3.89
C TRP A 43 8.42 -0.86 2.39
N ALA A 44 7.55 -1.40 1.53
CA ALA A 44 7.49 -1.11 0.09
C ALA A 44 6.04 -0.82 -0.35
N GLY A 45 5.84 0.21 -1.17
CA GLY A 45 4.50 0.58 -1.64
C GLY A 45 4.36 2.09 -1.85
N TYR A 46 3.17 2.62 -1.53
CA TYR A 46 2.88 4.04 -1.64
C TYR A 46 2.28 4.61 -0.36
N ALA A 47 2.63 5.87 -0.07
CA ALA A 47 1.98 6.69 0.94
C ALA A 47 1.58 8.03 0.32
N ILE A 48 0.37 8.54 0.63
CA ILE A 48 -0.05 9.90 0.28
C ILE A 48 -0.07 10.79 1.52
N HIS A 49 0.30 12.06 1.35
CA HIS A 49 0.39 13.04 2.43
C HIS A 49 0.45 14.46 1.85
N ARG A 50 -0.02 15.45 2.61
CA ARG A 50 0.26 16.87 2.36
C ARG A 50 0.07 17.65 3.66
N SER A 51 0.90 18.67 3.92
CA SER A 51 0.65 19.63 5.00
C SER A 51 -0.73 20.30 4.82
N GLY A 52 -1.53 20.34 5.88
CA GLY A 52 -2.91 20.86 5.83
C GLY A 52 -3.96 19.91 5.24
N VAL A 53 -3.59 18.66 4.87
CA VAL A 53 -4.55 17.60 4.53
C VAL A 53 -4.55 16.57 5.66
N SER A 54 -5.74 16.11 6.02
CA SER A 54 -5.94 14.95 6.88
C SER A 54 -6.89 13.98 6.19
N PHE A 55 -6.66 12.69 6.43
CA PHE A 55 -7.41 11.60 5.84
C PHE A 55 -8.56 11.17 6.76
N ARG A 56 -9.49 10.39 6.20
CA ARG A 56 -10.64 9.83 6.89
C ARG A 56 -10.75 8.34 6.61
N SER A 57 -10.53 7.93 5.37
CA SER A 57 -10.43 6.51 5.04
C SER A 57 -9.44 6.22 3.92
N VAL A 58 -9.03 4.96 3.87
CA VAL A 58 -8.11 4.37 2.89
C VAL A 58 -8.61 2.96 2.58
N SER A 59 -8.59 2.57 1.31
CA SER A 59 -8.96 1.22 0.91
C SER A 59 -8.21 0.74 -0.33
N ALA A 60 -8.16 -0.58 -0.49
CA ALA A 60 -7.74 -1.26 -1.71
C ALA A 60 -8.21 -2.73 -1.71
N ALA A 61 -8.09 -3.35 -2.87
CA ALA A 61 -8.14 -4.79 -3.03
C ALA A 61 -6.78 -5.36 -3.48
N TRP A 62 -6.50 -6.61 -3.13
CA TRP A 62 -5.37 -7.37 -3.66
C TRP A 62 -5.76 -8.84 -3.88
N THR A 63 -4.92 -9.59 -4.58
CA THR A 63 -4.93 -11.06 -4.49
C THR A 63 -3.90 -11.46 -3.45
N GLN A 64 -4.26 -12.30 -2.48
CA GLN A 64 -3.36 -12.79 -1.45
C GLN A 64 -2.14 -13.44 -2.11
N PRO A 65 -0.92 -12.93 -1.85
CA PRO A 65 0.28 -13.46 -2.50
C PRO A 65 0.57 -14.91 -2.13
N HIS A 66 1.34 -15.57 -3.00
CA HIS A 66 2.01 -16.83 -2.69
C HIS A 66 3.28 -16.58 -1.87
N ALA A 67 3.94 -17.63 -1.40
CA ALA A 67 5.24 -17.53 -0.75
C ALA A 67 6.16 -18.69 -1.14
N THR A 68 7.41 -18.37 -1.47
CA THR A 68 8.49 -19.36 -1.70
C THR A 68 9.16 -19.68 -0.38
N CYS A 69 8.66 -20.69 0.33
CA CYS A 69 9.20 -21.10 1.62
C CYS A 69 10.29 -22.16 1.50
N VAL A 70 11.36 -22.02 2.30
CA VAL A 70 12.51 -22.93 2.35
C VAL A 70 12.73 -23.39 3.79
N ALA A 71 12.83 -24.70 4.01
CA ALA A 71 13.04 -25.27 5.34
C ALA A 71 14.37 -24.80 5.96
N GLY A 72 14.37 -24.62 7.29
CA GLY A 72 15.49 -24.05 8.05
C GLY A 72 15.46 -22.51 8.18
N GLY A 73 14.76 -21.81 7.29
CA GLY A 73 14.49 -20.38 7.41
C GLY A 73 13.13 -20.08 8.04
N ARG A 74 13.01 -18.97 8.76
CA ARG A 74 11.74 -18.27 8.97
C ARG A 74 11.78 -16.95 8.23
N SER A 75 10.68 -16.60 7.59
CA SER A 75 10.49 -15.32 6.92
C SER A 75 9.05 -14.87 7.02
N PHE A 76 8.84 -13.56 6.90
CA PHE A 76 7.56 -12.92 7.18
C PHE A 76 7.23 -11.90 6.10
N SER A 77 5.96 -11.76 5.74
CA SER A 77 5.52 -10.63 4.90
C SER A 77 4.07 -10.28 5.13
N ALA A 78 3.79 -9.00 5.40
CA ALA A 78 2.43 -8.50 5.54
C ALA A 78 2.03 -7.65 4.32
N VAL A 79 0.75 -7.69 3.96
CA VAL A 79 0.11 -6.82 2.96
C VAL A 79 -1.05 -6.10 3.64
N TRP A 80 -1.04 -4.77 3.65
CA TRP A 80 -1.97 -3.97 4.44
C TRP A 80 -2.30 -2.61 3.84
N VAL A 81 -3.39 -2.01 4.32
CA VAL A 81 -3.76 -0.59 4.13
C VAL A 81 -3.94 0.09 5.48
N GLY A 82 -3.60 1.37 5.56
CA GLY A 82 -3.60 2.07 6.85
C GLY A 82 -3.52 3.59 6.74
N LEU A 83 -3.75 4.25 7.88
CA LEU A 83 -3.69 5.69 8.06
C LEU A 83 -2.60 6.02 9.10
N GLY A 84 -1.60 6.79 8.71
CA GLY A 84 -0.59 7.33 9.61
C GLY A 84 0.76 6.61 9.51
N GLY A 85 1.54 6.64 10.59
CA GLY A 85 2.85 5.97 10.68
C GLY A 85 3.98 6.47 9.76
N TYR A 86 3.67 7.06 8.60
CA TYR A 86 4.64 7.39 7.54
C TYR A 86 5.71 8.42 7.93
N LYS A 87 5.48 9.25 8.95
CA LYS A 87 6.48 10.22 9.41
C LYS A 87 7.38 9.58 10.47
N PRO A 88 8.69 9.86 10.50
CA PRO A 88 9.59 9.43 11.58
C PRO A 88 9.22 9.92 12.99
N THR A 89 8.23 10.82 13.11
CA THR A 89 7.67 11.35 14.36
C THR A 89 6.23 10.90 14.61
N SER A 90 5.65 10.04 13.76
CA SER A 90 4.33 9.45 13.98
C SER A 90 4.36 8.57 15.24
N ARG A 91 3.23 8.58 15.97
CA ARG A 91 3.06 7.83 17.23
C ARG A 91 1.82 6.94 17.24
N ALA A 92 1.12 6.92 16.11
CA ALA A 92 -0.05 6.11 15.83
C ALA A 92 -0.04 5.74 14.34
N LEU A 93 -0.73 4.66 14.03
CA LEU A 93 -0.91 4.04 12.72
C LEU A 93 -2.09 3.10 12.88
N GLU A 94 -3.15 3.38 12.12
CA GLU A 94 -4.39 2.62 12.15
C GLU A 94 -4.43 1.74 10.88
N GLN A 95 -4.23 0.43 11.02
CA GLN A 95 -3.96 -0.48 9.88
C GLN A 95 -4.65 -1.85 9.97
N VAL A 96 -4.93 -2.45 8.80
CA VAL A 96 -5.53 -3.79 8.67
C VAL A 96 -4.99 -4.52 7.43
N GLY A 97 -4.80 -5.83 7.55
CA GLY A 97 -4.21 -6.62 6.47
C GLY A 97 -4.08 -8.12 6.73
N THR A 98 -3.16 -8.72 5.98
CA THR A 98 -2.94 -10.17 5.90
C THR A 98 -1.44 -10.50 5.88
N GLU A 99 -1.06 -11.65 6.42
CA GLU A 99 0.33 -12.16 6.38
C GLU A 99 0.48 -13.31 5.37
N VAL A 100 1.69 -13.45 4.81
CA VAL A 100 2.17 -14.67 4.14
C VAL A 100 3.60 -14.98 4.63
N ASP A 101 3.68 -15.97 5.51
CA ASP A 101 4.88 -16.28 6.27
C ASP A 101 5.39 -17.69 5.99
N CYS A 102 6.67 -17.93 6.27
CA CYS A 102 7.30 -19.23 6.17
C CYS A 102 7.72 -19.72 7.56
N ASP A 103 7.19 -20.87 7.98
CA ASP A 103 7.67 -21.54 9.18
C ASP A 103 9.01 -22.25 8.95
N ALA A 104 9.66 -22.67 10.04
CA ALA A 104 10.98 -23.31 10.00
C ALA A 104 11.02 -24.66 9.26
N HIS A 105 9.87 -25.23 8.90
CA HIS A 105 9.75 -26.45 8.10
C HIS A 105 9.53 -26.15 6.61
N GLY A 106 9.52 -24.86 6.21
CA GLY A 106 9.27 -24.43 4.84
C GLY A 106 7.79 -24.43 4.47
N LYS A 107 6.87 -24.38 5.44
CA LYS A 107 5.43 -24.32 5.19
C LYS A 107 4.92 -22.88 5.17
N VAL A 108 4.09 -22.57 4.17
CA VAL A 108 3.33 -21.31 4.10
C VAL A 108 2.30 -21.24 5.23
N LEU A 109 2.32 -20.15 5.98
CA LEU A 109 1.26 -19.71 6.88
C LEU A 109 0.60 -18.45 6.29
N SER A 110 -0.67 -18.24 6.60
CA SER A 110 -1.37 -17.01 6.23
C SER A 110 -2.35 -16.62 7.33
N SER A 111 -2.37 -15.34 7.68
CA SER A 111 -3.16 -14.77 8.77
C SER A 111 -3.96 -13.55 8.30
N ALA A 112 -4.86 -13.09 9.16
CA ALA A 112 -5.53 -11.80 9.03
C ALA A 112 -5.43 -11.06 10.37
N TRP A 113 -5.11 -9.77 10.32
CA TRP A 113 -4.79 -8.98 11.51
C TRP A 113 -5.14 -7.51 11.33
N PHE A 114 -5.28 -6.80 12.44
CA PHE A 114 -5.29 -5.34 12.48
C PHE A 114 -4.43 -4.81 13.63
N GLU A 115 -4.00 -3.56 13.54
CA GLU A 115 -3.20 -2.92 14.59
C GLU A 115 -3.56 -1.44 14.70
N LEU A 116 -3.54 -0.93 15.94
CA LEU A 116 -3.76 0.48 16.27
C LEU A 116 -2.58 0.93 17.14
N VAL A 117 -1.48 1.26 16.47
CA VAL A 117 -0.20 1.60 17.13
C VAL A 117 -0.43 2.74 18.15
N PRO A 118 0.12 2.66 19.38
CA PRO A 118 1.12 1.72 19.88
C PRO A 118 0.57 0.46 20.59
N ALA A 119 -0.71 0.12 20.43
CA ALA A 119 -1.17 -1.21 20.84
C ALA A 119 -0.66 -2.26 19.83
N PRO A 120 -0.28 -3.48 20.27
CA PRO A 120 0.21 -4.53 19.39
C PRO A 120 -0.89 -5.07 18.47
N SER A 121 -0.46 -5.66 17.35
CA SER A 121 -1.35 -6.29 16.38
C SER A 121 -2.24 -7.38 16.99
N ARG A 122 -3.46 -7.51 16.44
CA ARG A 122 -4.48 -8.48 16.84
C ARG A 122 -4.85 -9.34 15.64
N THR A 123 -4.32 -10.56 15.60
CA THR A 123 -4.79 -11.60 14.66
C THR A 123 -6.24 -11.98 14.93
N PHE A 124 -7.03 -12.21 13.88
CA PHE A 124 -8.43 -12.64 13.99
C PHE A 124 -8.76 -13.79 13.02
N SER A 125 -9.88 -14.46 13.26
CA SER A 125 -10.30 -15.61 12.46
C SER A 125 -11.02 -15.17 11.17
N LEU A 126 -10.23 -14.85 10.14
CA LEU A 126 -10.68 -14.79 8.75
C LEU A 126 -9.88 -15.84 7.95
N PRO A 127 -10.53 -16.80 7.24
CA PRO A 127 -9.78 -17.80 6.49
C PRO A 127 -9.13 -17.16 5.26
N VAL A 128 -7.81 -17.06 5.23
CA VAL A 128 -7.00 -16.49 4.13
C VAL A 128 -6.10 -17.58 3.53
N ARG A 129 -5.94 -17.59 2.21
CA ARG A 129 -5.02 -18.46 1.45
C ARG A 129 -4.47 -17.71 0.23
N PRO A 130 -3.25 -18.03 -0.24
CA PRO A 130 -2.75 -17.56 -1.53
C PRO A 130 -3.76 -17.76 -2.66
N GLY A 131 -3.95 -16.73 -3.50
CA GLY A 131 -4.94 -16.70 -4.58
C GLY A 131 -6.35 -16.23 -4.17
N ASP A 132 -6.62 -15.96 -2.89
CA ASP A 132 -7.87 -15.30 -2.48
C ASP A 132 -7.91 -13.82 -2.89
N ALA A 133 -9.06 -13.33 -3.35
CA ALA A 133 -9.31 -11.91 -3.54
C ALA A 133 -9.65 -11.27 -2.19
N MET A 134 -8.83 -10.33 -1.76
CA MET A 134 -8.97 -9.58 -0.52
C MET A 134 -9.38 -8.14 -0.81
N HIS A 135 -10.20 -7.55 0.06
CA HIS A 135 -10.49 -6.12 0.09
C HIS A 135 -10.37 -5.61 1.53
N ALA A 136 -9.84 -4.41 1.72
CA ALA A 136 -9.63 -3.82 3.04
C ALA A 136 -9.96 -2.33 3.05
N GLU A 137 -10.53 -1.86 4.16
CA GLU A 137 -10.72 -0.43 4.45
C GLU A 137 -10.40 -0.12 5.92
N VAL A 138 -9.71 1.01 6.15
CA VAL A 138 -9.65 1.66 7.46
C VAL A 138 -10.41 2.98 7.37
N THR A 139 -11.31 3.24 8.31
CA THR A 139 -12.01 4.52 8.48
C THR A 139 -11.79 5.05 9.90
N VAL A 140 -11.36 6.31 10.01
CA VAL A 140 -11.24 7.04 11.29
C VAL A 140 -12.27 8.17 11.33
N THR A 141 -12.87 8.42 12.49
CA THR A 141 -13.75 9.57 12.73
C THR A 141 -13.65 10.01 14.18
N GLY A 142 -12.98 11.14 14.44
CA GLY A 142 -12.52 11.49 15.80
C GLY A 142 -11.50 10.46 16.28
N HIS A 143 -11.71 9.90 17.47
CA HIS A 143 -10.92 8.78 18.01
C HIS A 143 -11.44 7.40 17.60
N ARG A 144 -12.59 7.33 16.90
CA ARG A 144 -13.23 6.06 16.54
C ARG A 144 -12.61 5.50 15.27
N VAL A 145 -12.07 4.29 15.37
CA VAL A 145 -11.48 3.54 14.27
C VAL A 145 -12.39 2.37 13.88
N VAL A 146 -12.60 2.24 12.59
CA VAL A 146 -13.22 1.10 11.91
C VAL A 146 -12.13 0.43 11.09
N VAL A 147 -11.98 -0.89 11.23
CA VAL A 147 -11.15 -1.71 10.35
C VAL A 147 -12.01 -2.82 9.76
N GLU A 148 -11.98 -2.94 8.44
CA GLU A 148 -12.77 -3.88 7.65
C GLU A 148 -11.86 -4.67 6.71
N LEU A 149 -12.03 -6.00 6.67
CA LEU A 149 -11.26 -6.90 5.80
C LEU A 149 -12.17 -8.02 5.26
N ASP A 150 -12.35 -8.05 3.95
CA ASP A 150 -13.14 -9.02 3.22
C ASP A 150 -12.26 -10.03 2.50
N ASN A 151 -12.52 -11.32 2.69
CA ASN A 151 -12.15 -12.35 1.73
C ASN A 151 -13.32 -12.54 0.75
N LEU A 152 -13.23 -11.86 -0.39
CA LEU A 152 -14.24 -11.85 -1.45
C LEU A 152 -14.40 -13.24 -2.08
N THR A 153 -13.30 -13.99 -2.24
CA THR A 153 -13.31 -15.37 -2.77
C THR A 153 -14.08 -16.35 -1.89
N LYS A 154 -14.11 -16.13 -0.57
CA LYS A 154 -14.81 -17.02 0.39
C LYS A 154 -16.14 -16.45 0.89
N HIS A 155 -16.50 -15.23 0.49
CA HIS A 155 -17.62 -14.47 1.03
C HIS A 155 -17.60 -14.45 2.57
N ARG A 156 -16.49 -13.98 3.14
CA ARG A 156 -16.31 -13.78 4.60
C ARG A 156 -15.69 -12.43 4.85
N SER A 157 -16.17 -11.75 5.89
CA SER A 157 -15.74 -10.40 6.25
C SER A 157 -15.43 -10.34 7.75
N PHE A 158 -14.44 -9.54 8.11
CA PHE A 158 -14.17 -9.10 9.47
C PHE A 158 -14.40 -7.59 9.58
N ARG A 159 -14.92 -7.15 10.72
CA ARG A 159 -15.22 -5.75 11.02
C ARG A 159 -15.09 -5.50 12.53
N GLU A 160 -14.04 -4.81 12.95
CA GLU A 160 -13.93 -4.27 14.31
C GLU A 160 -14.37 -2.80 14.30
N THR A 161 -14.87 -2.30 15.42
CA THR A 161 -14.95 -0.85 15.65
C THR A 161 -14.63 -0.53 17.09
N THR A 162 -13.55 0.20 17.30
CA THR A 162 -12.98 0.52 18.62
C THR A 162 -12.48 1.96 18.63
N ASP A 163 -12.33 2.54 19.81
CA ASP A 163 -11.78 3.89 19.97
C ASP A 163 -10.29 3.79 20.32
N ALA A 164 -9.45 4.64 19.74
CA ALA A 164 -7.99 4.63 19.91
C ALA A 164 -7.51 5.83 20.74
N GLY A 165 -6.56 5.61 21.66
CA GLY A 165 -6.04 6.67 22.55
C GLY A 165 -5.17 7.71 21.82
N LEU A 166 -4.59 7.34 20.68
CA LEU A 166 -3.90 8.21 19.73
C LEU A 166 -4.41 7.87 18.32
N ILE A 167 -4.24 8.80 17.39
CA ILE A 167 -4.68 8.74 15.98
C ILE A 167 -3.64 9.48 15.14
N ASP A 168 -3.32 9.00 13.93
CA ASP A 168 -2.52 9.75 12.95
C ASP A 168 -3.13 9.75 11.54
N ILE A 169 -4.16 10.57 11.36
CA ILE A 169 -4.79 10.81 10.05
C ILE A 169 -3.98 11.73 9.12
N SER A 170 -2.65 11.86 9.28
CA SER A 170 -1.85 12.80 8.49
C SER A 170 -1.21 12.23 7.22
N SER A 171 -1.45 10.95 6.95
CA SER A 171 -1.11 10.23 5.71
C SER A 171 -2.08 9.05 5.47
N ALA A 172 -1.94 8.37 4.33
CA ALA A 172 -2.67 7.16 3.99
C ALA A 172 -1.81 6.23 3.10
N GLU A 173 -1.84 4.92 3.37
CA GLU A 173 -0.79 3.97 3.03
C GLU A 173 -1.34 2.68 2.36
N TRP A 174 -0.57 2.14 1.40
CA TRP A 174 -0.77 0.82 0.78
C TRP A 174 0.59 0.11 0.67
N ILE A 175 0.83 -0.90 1.50
CA ILE A 175 2.18 -1.37 1.83
C ILE A 175 2.28 -2.90 1.81
N VAL A 176 3.40 -3.39 1.27
CA VAL A 176 3.98 -4.69 1.62
C VAL A 176 5.11 -4.46 2.62
N GLU A 177 5.09 -5.19 3.71
CA GLU A 177 6.03 -5.06 4.82
C GLU A 177 6.80 -6.35 5.11
N ALA A 178 8.05 -6.19 5.55
CA ALA A 178 8.74 -7.16 6.40
C ALA A 178 8.50 -6.77 7.88
N PRO A 179 7.61 -7.47 8.62
CA PRO A 179 7.23 -7.08 9.98
C PRO A 179 8.43 -6.95 10.92
N SER A 180 8.32 -6.12 11.95
CA SER A 180 9.42 -5.87 12.90
C SER A 180 9.16 -6.49 14.26
N GLU A 181 10.15 -7.20 14.81
CA GLU A 181 10.12 -7.69 16.19
C GLU A 181 10.81 -6.67 17.11
N CYS A 182 10.18 -6.35 18.24
CA CYS A 182 10.65 -5.34 19.20
C CYS A 182 11.25 -5.99 20.44
N ILE A 183 12.58 -5.87 20.59
CA ILE A 183 13.34 -6.34 21.76
C ILE A 183 12.97 -5.52 23.01
N ASN A 184 12.55 -4.27 22.80
CA ASN A 184 11.90 -3.40 23.77
C ASN A 184 11.20 -2.25 23.00
N SER A 185 10.48 -1.39 23.72
CA SER A 185 9.70 -0.26 23.18
C SER A 185 10.50 0.84 22.44
N ILE A 186 11.83 0.70 22.34
CA ILE A 186 12.74 1.64 21.65
C ILE A 186 13.59 0.93 20.59
N SER A 187 13.60 -0.41 20.54
CA SER A 187 14.52 -1.21 19.73
C SER A 187 13.78 -2.33 18.98
N CYS A 188 13.26 -1.99 17.80
CA CYS A 188 12.64 -2.93 16.87
C CYS A 188 13.56 -3.21 15.67
N GLN A 189 13.50 -4.42 15.12
CA GLN A 189 14.25 -4.82 13.93
C GLN A 189 13.34 -5.56 12.95
N ALA A 190 13.44 -5.21 11.66
CA ALA A 190 12.74 -5.91 10.60
C ALA A 190 13.19 -7.38 10.52
N LEU A 191 12.21 -8.28 10.43
CA LEU A 191 12.40 -9.71 10.25
C LEU A 191 12.83 -10.03 8.80
N PRO A 192 13.28 -11.26 8.50
CA PRO A 192 13.57 -11.67 7.13
C PRO A 192 12.31 -11.61 6.25
N LEU A 193 12.35 -10.83 5.17
CA LEU A 193 11.23 -10.71 4.22
C LEU A 193 11.00 -12.03 3.47
N THR A 194 9.76 -12.55 3.48
CA THR A 194 9.35 -13.68 2.63
C THR A 194 9.46 -13.33 1.15
N ASP A 195 9.93 -14.27 0.33
CA ASP A 195 9.71 -14.19 -1.13
C ASP A 195 8.23 -14.40 -1.42
N PHE A 196 7.49 -13.29 -1.51
CA PHE A 196 6.08 -13.26 -1.87
C PHE A 196 5.84 -13.23 -3.39
N GLY A 197 6.90 -13.27 -4.22
CA GLY A 197 6.85 -13.07 -5.65
C GLY A 197 6.41 -11.64 -6.02
N SER A 198 5.10 -11.43 -6.18
CA SER A 198 4.51 -10.10 -6.26
C SER A 198 3.07 -10.04 -5.75
N VAL A 199 2.61 -8.83 -5.44
CA VAL A 199 1.21 -8.54 -5.12
C VAL A 199 0.79 -7.24 -5.81
N THR A 200 -0.40 -7.25 -6.42
CA THR A 200 -1.00 -6.05 -7.03
C THR A 200 -2.06 -5.47 -6.10
N PHE A 201 -1.85 -4.22 -5.69
CA PHE A 201 -2.91 -3.38 -5.15
C PHE A 201 -3.75 -2.84 -6.31
N ALA A 202 -5.07 -2.96 -6.18
CA ALA A 202 -6.07 -2.43 -7.09
C ALA A 202 -7.14 -1.64 -6.32
N SER A 203 -7.89 -0.80 -7.03
CA SER A 203 -8.88 0.11 -6.42
C SER A 203 -8.33 1.01 -5.31
N ALA A 204 -7.01 1.29 -5.32
CA ALA A 204 -6.33 2.05 -4.27
C ALA A 204 -6.85 3.50 -4.21
N ALA A 205 -7.59 3.79 -3.14
CA ALA A 205 -8.34 5.04 -2.96
C ALA A 205 -8.32 5.50 -1.51
N ALA A 206 -8.45 6.81 -1.30
CA ALA A 206 -8.53 7.43 0.00
C ALA A 206 -9.51 8.62 -0.01
N ALA A 207 -10.02 8.97 1.16
CA ALA A 207 -10.86 10.15 1.39
C ALA A 207 -10.26 11.07 2.44
N SER A 208 -10.32 12.38 2.23
CA SER A 208 -9.97 13.37 3.24
C SER A 208 -11.03 13.51 4.34
N SER A 209 -10.66 14.08 5.48
CA SER A 209 -11.59 14.56 6.51
C SER A 209 -12.57 15.63 6.00
N THR A 210 -12.25 16.30 4.88
CA THR A 210 -13.11 17.25 4.17
C THR A 210 -14.00 16.62 3.09
N GLY A 211 -14.03 15.28 2.98
CA GLY A 211 -14.87 14.55 2.04
C GLY A 211 -14.32 14.46 0.60
N ARG A 212 -13.07 14.87 0.35
CA ARG A 212 -12.42 14.72 -0.96
C ARG A 212 -11.90 13.29 -1.11
N ALA A 213 -12.64 12.47 -1.85
CA ALA A 213 -12.19 11.14 -2.29
C ALA A 213 -11.32 11.22 -3.56
N GLY A 214 -10.38 10.29 -3.71
CA GLY A 214 -9.50 10.20 -4.88
C GLY A 214 -8.55 9.00 -4.82
N THR A 215 -7.78 8.80 -5.90
CA THR A 215 -6.72 7.77 -5.97
C THR A 215 -5.36 8.32 -5.49
N ILE A 216 -4.34 7.47 -5.49
CA ILE A 216 -2.94 7.86 -5.19
C ILE A 216 -2.48 9.03 -6.10
N THR A 217 -3.05 9.20 -7.31
CA THR A 217 -2.69 10.27 -8.25
C THR A 217 -3.56 11.54 -8.22
N ASP A 218 -4.53 11.67 -7.29
CA ASP A 218 -5.22 12.95 -7.11
C ASP A 218 -4.22 14.08 -6.72
N GLY A 219 -4.45 15.30 -7.21
CA GLY A 219 -3.55 16.45 -7.02
C GLY A 219 -3.66 17.15 -5.66
N HIS A 220 -4.71 16.90 -4.88
CA HIS A 220 -4.90 17.48 -3.56
C HIS A 220 -3.90 16.96 -2.53
N TRP A 221 -3.24 15.83 -2.77
CA TRP A 221 -2.15 15.31 -1.94
C TRP A 221 -0.83 15.10 -2.71
N GLY A 222 0.28 15.11 -1.97
CA GLY A 222 1.55 14.55 -2.44
C GLY A 222 1.54 13.03 -2.33
N ARG A 223 2.49 12.38 -3.00
CA ARG A 223 2.64 10.92 -3.01
C ARG A 223 4.10 10.52 -2.95
N THR A 224 4.44 9.59 -2.08
CA THR A 224 5.77 8.99 -1.96
C THR A 224 5.71 7.54 -2.41
N LYS A 225 6.63 7.16 -3.30
CA LYS A 225 7.01 5.78 -3.58
C LYS A 225 8.01 5.32 -2.51
N ILE A 226 7.68 4.25 -1.81
CA ILE A 226 8.54 3.64 -0.79
C ILE A 226 9.14 2.35 -1.37
N LYS A 227 10.46 2.17 -1.27
CA LYS A 227 11.14 0.92 -1.58
C LYS A 227 11.70 0.29 -0.30
N LEU A 228 11.47 -0.99 -0.09
CA LEU A 228 12.06 -1.76 1.00
C LEU A 228 13.49 -2.11 0.58
N THR A 229 14.46 -1.44 1.20
CA THR A 229 15.89 -1.72 1.02
C THR A 229 16.47 -2.21 2.34
N PRO A 230 17.07 -3.42 2.40
CA PRO A 230 17.49 -4.04 3.65
C PRO A 230 18.46 -3.18 4.48
N GLY A 231 18.09 -2.85 5.72
CA GLY A 231 18.94 -2.07 6.65
C GLY A 231 20.12 -2.87 7.20
N ALA A 232 21.14 -2.19 7.72
CA ALA A 232 22.37 -2.84 8.22
C ALA A 232 22.22 -3.59 9.56
N GLN A 233 21.15 -3.33 10.33
CA GLN A 233 20.80 -4.06 11.56
C GLN A 233 19.48 -4.79 11.35
N ARG A 234 19.49 -6.12 11.37
CA ARG A 234 18.32 -7.00 11.25
C ARG A 234 18.55 -8.31 11.98
N LEU A 235 17.46 -8.96 12.38
CA LEU A 235 17.48 -10.33 12.90
C LEU A 235 17.67 -11.30 11.73
N THR A 236 18.90 -11.81 11.56
CA THR A 236 19.20 -12.87 10.59
C THR A 236 19.11 -14.25 11.25
N VAL A 237 18.26 -15.12 10.71
CA VAL A 237 18.30 -16.55 11.05
C VAL A 237 19.61 -17.13 10.51
N ALA A 238 20.44 -17.69 11.39
CA ALA A 238 21.85 -17.93 11.12
C ALA A 238 22.13 -19.18 10.26
N GLN A 239 21.74 -19.19 8.97
CA GLN A 239 22.19 -20.22 8.02
C GLN A 239 22.09 -19.87 6.51
N THR A 240 22.69 -18.76 6.07
CA THR A 240 23.03 -18.57 4.63
C THR A 240 24.47 -18.10 4.45
N THR A 241 25.24 -18.77 3.60
CA THR A 241 26.65 -18.44 3.30
C THR A 241 26.83 -17.32 2.26
N ASN A 242 25.73 -16.73 1.78
CA ASN A 242 25.69 -15.51 1.00
C ASN A 242 24.89 -14.46 1.78
N ASP A 243 25.39 -13.23 1.86
CA ASP A 243 24.74 -12.09 2.55
C ASP A 243 23.57 -11.50 1.73
N THR A 244 22.71 -12.35 1.15
CA THR A 244 21.53 -11.92 0.39
C THR A 244 20.31 -11.74 1.28
N ALA A 245 19.52 -10.68 1.06
CA ALA A 245 18.22 -10.51 1.71
C ALA A 245 17.14 -10.01 0.76
N GLY A 246 15.89 -10.31 1.13
CA GLY A 246 14.70 -9.85 0.43
C GLY A 246 14.54 -8.33 0.47
N THR A 247 14.24 -7.78 -0.70
CA THR A 247 13.91 -6.38 -0.99
C THR A 247 12.55 -6.33 -1.66
N ALA A 248 11.88 -5.18 -1.64
CA ALA A 248 10.64 -5.01 -2.37
C ALA A 248 10.53 -3.62 -3.00
N ALA A 249 9.98 -3.55 -4.22
CA ALA A 249 9.84 -2.31 -4.95
C ALA A 249 8.48 -2.21 -5.67
N PRO A 250 7.76 -1.08 -5.52
CA PRO A 250 6.52 -0.85 -6.26
C PRO A 250 6.77 -0.41 -7.72
N SER A 251 5.90 -0.86 -8.63
CA SER A 251 5.77 -0.44 -10.03
C SER A 251 5.42 1.06 -10.13
N PRO A 252 5.52 1.69 -11.32
CA PRO A 252 4.77 2.92 -11.59
C PRO A 252 3.27 2.72 -11.34
N LEU A 253 2.56 3.79 -10.99
CA LEU A 253 1.11 3.79 -10.85
C LEU A 253 0.44 3.63 -12.22
N ARG A 254 -0.62 2.83 -12.26
CA ARG A 254 -1.46 2.54 -13.43
C ARG A 254 -2.91 2.91 -13.14
N SER A 255 -3.78 2.80 -14.14
CA SER A 255 -5.24 2.97 -14.00
C SER A 255 -5.65 4.23 -13.24
N GLY A 256 -5.12 5.40 -13.64
CA GLY A 256 -5.42 6.67 -12.97
C GLY A 256 -5.06 6.71 -11.48
N GLY A 257 -4.00 6.00 -11.08
CA GLY A 257 -3.50 5.97 -9.70
C GLY A 257 -4.12 4.94 -8.78
N SER A 258 -5.06 4.12 -9.28
CA SER A 258 -5.76 3.09 -8.50
C SER A 258 -5.06 1.72 -8.48
N VAL A 259 -4.01 1.52 -9.30
CA VAL A 259 -3.34 0.23 -9.44
C VAL A 259 -1.82 0.38 -9.37
N PHE A 260 -1.16 -0.47 -8.57
CA PHE A 260 0.28 -0.70 -8.65
C PHE A 260 0.63 -2.12 -8.17
N GLU A 261 1.76 -2.63 -8.61
CA GLU A 261 2.31 -3.92 -8.17
C GLU A 261 3.50 -3.66 -7.24
N VAL A 262 3.67 -4.47 -6.20
CA VAL A 262 4.93 -4.59 -5.44
C VAL A 262 5.54 -5.93 -5.76
N THR A 263 6.82 -5.93 -6.16
CA THR A 263 7.57 -7.14 -6.54
C THR A 263 8.71 -7.37 -5.57
N TYR A 264 8.90 -8.62 -5.16
CA TYR A 264 10.04 -9.08 -4.37
C TYR A 264 11.29 -9.21 -5.26
N ALA A 265 12.47 -8.95 -4.69
CA ALA A 265 13.76 -9.29 -5.29
C ALA A 265 14.82 -9.42 -4.20
N THR A 266 15.83 -10.29 -4.36
CA THR A 266 16.97 -10.32 -3.44
C THR A 266 18.03 -9.29 -3.79
N ALA A 267 18.74 -8.76 -2.79
CA ALA A 267 19.97 -7.98 -2.98
C ALA A 267 21.08 -8.49 -2.05
N THR A 268 22.32 -8.50 -2.57
CA THR A 268 23.51 -8.76 -1.76
C THR A 268 23.78 -7.56 -0.86
N ILE A 269 23.88 -7.81 0.44
CA ILE A 269 24.32 -6.86 1.46
C ILE A 269 25.84 -6.98 1.51
N GLN A 270 26.54 -5.85 1.44
CA GLN A 270 27.96 -5.82 1.77
C GLN A 270 28.08 -5.72 3.30
N PRO A 271 28.80 -6.63 3.99
CA PRO A 271 28.90 -6.60 5.44
C PRO A 271 29.52 -5.28 5.91
N ALA A 272 28.90 -4.65 6.91
CA ALA A 272 29.38 -3.39 7.47
C ALA A 272 30.79 -3.58 8.03
N GLN A 273 31.76 -2.79 7.56
CA GLN A 273 33.14 -2.91 8.03
C GLN A 273 33.21 -2.68 9.55
N SER A 274 33.68 -3.70 10.26
CA SER A 274 33.55 -3.80 11.71
C SER A 274 34.54 -2.87 12.42
N SER A 275 34.13 -1.63 12.70
CA SER A 275 34.80 -0.78 13.68
C SER A 275 34.65 -1.38 15.08
N VAL A 276 35.65 -2.12 15.55
CA VAL A 276 35.58 -2.90 16.79
C VAL A 276 35.42 -1.98 18.00
N ARG A 277 34.25 -2.04 18.66
CA ARG A 277 34.06 -1.52 20.02
C ARG A 277 33.43 -2.59 20.90
N ARG A 278 34.22 -3.14 21.83
CA ARG A 278 33.77 -4.14 22.82
C ARG A 278 32.86 -3.48 23.86
N GLN A 279 31.70 -4.07 24.13
CA GLN A 279 31.05 -4.26 25.46
C GLN A 279 29.59 -4.72 25.28
N SER A 280 28.92 -5.40 26.21
CA SER A 280 29.35 -6.51 27.08
C SER A 280 28.14 -7.08 27.83
N ARG A 281 27.85 -8.39 27.70
CA ARG A 281 27.01 -9.26 28.58
C ARG A 281 25.63 -8.73 29.04
N LEU A 282 24.59 -9.55 28.84
CA LEU A 282 23.70 -10.16 29.87
C LEU A 282 22.49 -10.79 29.15
N ARG A 283 22.33 -12.12 29.23
CA ARG A 283 21.37 -12.88 30.08
C ARG A 283 19.90 -12.79 29.65
N ALA A 284 19.26 -13.95 29.57
CA ALA A 284 17.92 -14.14 29.01
C ALA A 284 16.78 -13.91 30.03
N ALA A 285 15.64 -13.45 29.53
CA ALA A 285 14.33 -13.66 30.16
C ALA A 285 13.19 -13.58 29.12
N TYR A 286 12.44 -14.68 29.01
CA TYR A 286 11.02 -14.81 28.64
C TYR A 286 10.46 -14.30 27.28
N LEU A 287 9.61 -15.15 26.69
CA LEU A 287 8.76 -14.91 25.52
C LEU A 287 7.34 -14.55 25.96
N ARG A 288 6.55 -13.92 25.08
CA ARG A 288 5.23 -14.44 24.66
C ARG A 288 4.75 -13.73 23.38
N HIS A 289 3.99 -14.50 22.60
CA HIS A 289 3.31 -14.20 21.33
C HIS A 289 3.05 -12.73 21.04
#